data_AF-A0A3N2G0L5-F1
#
_entry.id   AF-A0A3N2G0L5-F1
#
_cell.length_a   1.000
_cell.length_b   1.000
_cell.length_c   1.000
_cell.angle_alpha   90.00
_cell.angle_beta   90.00
_cell.angle_gamma   90.00
#
_symmetry.space_group_name_H-M   'P 1'
#
loop_
_entity.id
_entity.type
_entity.pdbx_description
1 polymer ?
#
loop_
_entity_poly.entity_id
_entity_poly.type
_entity_poly.pdbx_seq_one_letter_code
_entity_poly.pdbx_strand_id
1 'polypeptide(L)'
;MPEDPEEGVFVAWVASLPDVTDEEASVLQAVGFLSASLRISADLAFVALRNEAASSGLDLPLVAREVLGHQRSITAPRSENCPCG
;
A
#
# COMPACT_ATOMS: atom_id res chain seq x y z
N MET A 1 -9.51 -9.14 21.93
CA MET A 1 -9.60 -9.04 20.46
C MET A 1 -8.18 -9.10 19.95
N PRO A 2 -7.84 -9.97 18.98
CA PRO A 2 -6.57 -9.79 18.29
C PRO A 2 -6.72 -8.47 17.52
N GLU A 3 -5.84 -7.52 17.80
CA GLU A 3 -5.68 -6.34 16.97
C GLU A 3 -5.13 -6.87 15.64
N ASP A 4 -5.87 -6.66 14.54
CA ASP A 4 -5.38 -7.02 13.22
C ASP A 4 -4.04 -6.27 13.04
N PRO A 5 -2.90 -6.96 12.84
CA PRO A 5 -1.58 -6.33 12.90
C PRO A 5 -1.36 -5.27 11.82
N GLU A 6 -2.26 -5.21 10.84
CA GLU A 6 -2.24 -4.28 9.72
C GLU A 6 -3.19 -3.08 9.95
N GLU A 7 -4.07 -3.12 10.94
CA GLU A 7 -5.03 -2.03 11.19
C GLU A 7 -4.31 -0.77 11.69
N GLY A 8 -4.48 0.35 10.98
CA GLY A 8 -3.90 1.64 11.35
C GLY A 8 -2.43 1.85 10.98
N VAL A 9 -1.77 0.88 10.33
CA VAL A 9 -0.37 1.00 9.89
C VAL A 9 -0.15 2.16 8.91
N PHE A 10 -1.12 2.43 8.03
CA PHE A 10 -1.05 3.54 7.09
C PHE A 10 -1.19 4.87 7.83
N VAL A 11 -2.17 4.98 8.73
CA VAL A 11 -2.39 6.21 9.52
C VAL A 11 -1.20 6.53 10.40
N ALA A 12 -0.62 5.50 11.06
CA ALA A 12 0.58 5.66 11.87
C ALA A 12 1.79 6.12 11.04
N TRP A 13 1.95 5.56 9.82
CA TRP A 13 3.00 6.01 8.90
C TRP A 13 2.81 7.48 8.50
N VAL A 14 1.61 7.88 8.08
CA VAL A 14 1.32 9.28 7.72
C VAL A 14 1.56 10.23 8.90
N ALA A 15 1.15 9.86 10.11
CA ALA A 15 1.36 10.67 11.31
C ALA A 15 2.83 10.84 11.70
N SER A 16 3.72 9.94 11.23
CA SER A 16 5.16 10.02 11.47
C SER A 16 5.89 10.97 10.52
N LEU A 17 5.22 11.44 9.46
CA LEU A 17 5.80 12.33 8.47
C LEU A 17 5.84 13.77 9.03
N PRO A 18 7.04 14.36 9.21
CA PRO A 18 7.14 15.74 9.71
C PRO A 18 6.64 16.77 8.67
N ASP A 19 6.80 16.45 7.39
CA ASP A 19 6.24 17.17 6.24
C ASP A 19 6.01 16.15 5.11
N VAL A 20 5.17 16.47 4.13
CA VAL A 20 4.88 15.58 3.00
C VAL A 20 5.68 16.07 1.79
N THR A 21 6.77 15.38 1.47
CA THR A 21 7.52 15.68 0.25
C THR A 21 6.82 15.09 -0.97
N ASP A 22 7.27 15.44 -2.18
CA ASP A 22 6.79 14.83 -3.42
C ASP A 22 6.94 13.29 -3.44
N GLU A 23 7.91 12.75 -2.71
CA GLU A 23 8.12 11.30 -2.58
C GLU A 23 7.03 10.66 -1.73
N GLU A 24 6.73 11.21 -0.54
CA GLU A 24 5.62 10.69 0.27
C GLU A 24 4.26 10.98 -0.35
N ALA A 25 4.09 12.10 -1.05
CA ALA A 25 2.88 12.40 -1.81
C ALA A 25 2.61 11.32 -2.87
N SER A 26 3.65 10.84 -3.55
CA SER A 26 3.55 9.75 -4.52
C SER A 26 3.05 8.47 -3.85
N VAL A 27 3.55 8.15 -2.64
CA VAL A 27 3.11 6.98 -1.86
C VAL A 27 1.65 7.12 -1.43
N LEU A 28 1.25 8.28 -0.89
CA LEU A 28 -0.14 8.56 -0.50
C LEU A 28 -1.11 8.39 -1.67
N GLN A 29 -0.75 8.93 -2.84
CA GLN A 29 -1.55 8.82 -4.06
C GLN A 29 -1.65 7.37 -4.53
N ALA A 30 -0.55 6.62 -4.52
CA ALA A 30 -0.54 5.21 -4.90
C ALA A 30 -1.41 4.37 -3.95
N VAL A 31 -1.35 4.62 -2.64
CA VAL A 31 -2.22 3.95 -1.66
C VAL A 31 -3.69 4.23 -1.95
N GLY A 32 -4.06 5.50 -2.20
CA GLY A 32 -5.42 5.86 -2.56
C GLY A 32 -5.88 5.18 -3.86
N PHE A 33 -5.03 5.18 -4.88
CA PHE A 33 -5.27 4.50 -6.16
C PHE A 33 -5.49 3.00 -5.98
N LEU A 34 -4.62 2.32 -5.22
CA LEU A 34 -4.70 0.88 -4.98
C LEU A 34 -5.92 0.51 -4.13
N SER A 35 -6.21 1.27 -3.08
CA SER A 35 -7.40 1.08 -2.24
C SER A 35 -8.68 1.17 -3.08
N ALA A 36 -8.80 2.17 -3.95
CA ALA A 36 -9.94 2.32 -4.84
C ALA A 36 -10.01 1.23 -5.92
N SER A 37 -8.88 0.94 -6.57
CA SER A 37 -8.80 -0.01 -7.68
C SER A 37 -9.05 -1.45 -7.24
N LEU A 38 -8.50 -1.84 -6.09
CA LEU A 38 -8.57 -3.20 -5.55
C LEU A 38 -9.72 -3.39 -4.54
N ARG A 39 -10.41 -2.30 -4.16
CA ARG A 39 -11.47 -2.28 -3.15
C ARG A 39 -11.03 -2.84 -1.80
N ILE A 40 -9.83 -2.44 -1.36
CA ILE A 40 -9.23 -2.82 -0.08
C ILE A 40 -9.03 -1.58 0.80
N SER A 41 -8.78 -1.76 2.09
CA SER A 41 -8.46 -0.65 3.00
C SER A 41 -7.14 0.04 2.60
N ALA A 42 -6.96 1.30 3.03
CA ALA A 42 -5.72 2.02 2.80
C ALA A 42 -4.53 1.33 3.48
N ASP A 43 -4.75 0.72 4.65
CA ASP A 43 -3.77 -0.09 5.35
C ASP A 43 -3.30 -1.30 4.51
N LEU A 44 -4.24 -2.09 3.98
CA LEU A 44 -3.90 -3.24 3.12
C LEU A 44 -3.23 -2.80 1.82
N ALA A 45 -3.66 -1.68 1.23
CA ALA A 45 -3.02 -1.10 0.06
C ALA A 45 -1.59 -0.65 0.35
N PHE A 46 -1.35 -0.04 1.51
CA PHE A 46 -0.03 0.38 1.95
C PHE A 46 0.88 -0.81 2.24
N VAL A 47 0.38 -1.86 2.89
CA VAL A 47 1.14 -3.10 3.09
C VAL A 47 1.47 -3.75 1.75
N ALA A 48 0.50 -3.87 0.83
CA ALA A 48 0.75 -4.44 -0.49
C ALA A 48 1.84 -3.68 -1.24
N LEU A 49 1.80 -2.34 -1.20
CA LEU A 49 2.83 -1.48 -1.80
C LEU A 49 4.21 -1.68 -1.13
N ARG A 50 4.27 -1.79 0.20
CA ARG A 50 5.51 -2.07 0.94
C ARG A 50 6.10 -3.44 0.64
N ASN A 51 5.24 -4.45 0.54
CA ASN A 51 5.65 -5.81 0.20
C ASN A 51 6.19 -5.88 -1.23
N GLU A 52 5.58 -5.16 -2.17
CA GLU A 52 6.07 -5.05 -3.54
C GLU A 52 7.44 -4.36 -3.63
N ALA A 53 7.63 -3.27 -2.87
CA ALA A 53 8.92 -2.59 -2.76
C ALA A 53 10.00 -3.51 -2.19
N ALA A 54 9.68 -4.22 -1.09
CA ALA A 54 10.59 -5.17 -0.48
C ALA A 54 10.94 -6.36 -1.38
N SER A 55 9.96 -6.95 -2.07
CA SER A 55 10.17 -8.09 -2.97
C SER A 55 11.01 -7.72 -4.19
N SER A 56 10.92 -6.47 -4.63
CA SER A 56 11.67 -5.95 -5.78
C SER A 56 13.01 -5.34 -5.42
N GLY A 57 13.30 -5.17 -4.12
CA GLY A 57 14.48 -4.45 -3.64
C GLY A 57 14.51 -2.98 -4.07
N LEU A 58 13.33 -2.36 -4.23
CA LEU A 58 13.17 -0.98 -4.66
C LEU A 58 12.65 -0.10 -3.52
N ASP A 59 12.88 1.20 -3.64
CA ASP A 59 12.34 2.17 -2.70
C ASP A 59 10.82 2.34 -2.85
N LEU A 60 10.14 2.54 -1.73
CA LEU A 60 8.69 2.66 -1.68
C LEU A 60 8.14 3.79 -2.59
N PRO A 61 8.73 5.00 -2.63
CA PRO A 61 8.27 6.05 -3.53
C PRO A 61 8.47 5.72 -5.01
N LEU A 62 9.52 4.97 -5.35
CA LEU A 62 9.78 4.55 -6.73
C LEU A 62 8.69 3.59 -7.21
N VAL A 63 8.35 2.57 -6.40
CA VAL A 63 7.27 1.63 -6.72
C VAL A 63 5.92 2.36 -6.80
N ALA A 64 5.66 3.31 -5.90
CA ALA A 64 4.45 4.13 -5.95
C ALA A 64 4.31 4.89 -7.28
N ARG A 65 5.40 5.48 -7.78
CA ARG A 65 5.42 6.18 -9.08
C ARG A 65 5.21 5.22 -10.24
N GLU A 66 5.81 4.03 -10.22
CA GLU A 66 5.59 3.02 -11.26
C GLU A 66 4.13 2.54 -11.31
N VAL A 67 3.48 2.40 -10.15
CA VAL A 67 2.06 2.05 -10.04
C VAL A 67 1.18 3.16 -10.63
N LEU A 68 1.41 4.41 -10.25
CA LEU A 68 0.67 5.57 -10.78
C LEU A 68 0.89 5.74 -12.29
N GLY A 69 2.10 5.43 -12.77
CA GLY A 69 2.46 5.42 -14.19
C GLY A 69 1.93 4.22 -14.97
N HIS A 70 1.19 3.30 -14.33
CA HIS A 70 0.71 2.04 -14.92
C HIS A 70 1.83 1.14 -15.48
N GLN A 71 3.06 1.36 -15.04
CA GLN A 71 4.23 0.56 -15.40
C GLN A 71 4.32 -0.72 -14.57
N ARG A 72 3.66 -0.72 -13.40
CA ARG A 72 3.59 -1.85 -12.48
C ARG A 72 2.16 -2.09 -12.01
N SER A 73 1.77 -3.36 -11.98
CA SER A 73 0.48 -3.80 -11.43
C SER A 73 0.72 -4.54 -10.12
N ILE A 74 0.05 -4.11 -9.05
CA ILE A 74 0.08 -4.79 -7.75
C ILE A 74 -1.16 -5.66 -7.64
N THR A 75 -0.96 -6.93 -7.31
CA THR A 75 -2.07 -7.87 -7.08
C THR A 75 -2.62 -7.65 -5.67
N ALA A 76 -3.94 -7.66 -5.52
CA ALA A 76 -4.55 -7.57 -4.20
C ALA A 76 -4.03 -8.70 -3.29
N PRO A 77 -3.71 -8.41 -2.02
CA PRO A 77 -3.36 -9.46 -1.06
C PRO A 77 -4.52 -10.45 -0.99
N ARG A 78 -4.21 -11.74 -1.17
CA ARG A 78 -5.23 -12.79 -1.09
C ARG A 78 -5.72 -12.86 0.34
N SER A 79 -7.00 -12.58 0.56
CA SER A 79 -7.65 -13.01 1.80
C SER A 79 -7.58 -14.54 1.84
N GLU A 80 -6.83 -15.10 2.80
CA GLU A 80 -6.75 -16.55 3.03
C GLU A 80 -8.10 -17.17 3.47
N ASN A 81 -9.16 -16.38 3.54
CA ASN A 81 -10.52 -16.73 3.95
C ASN A 81 -11.56 -16.60 2.82
N CYS A 82 -11.26 -17.06 1.61
CA CYS A 82 -12.29 -17.29 0.60
C CYS A 82 -12.77 -18.75 0.69
N PRO A 83 -13.91 -19.06 1.35
CA PRO A 83 -14.50 -20.39 1.33
C PRO A 83 -15.17 -20.61 -0.03
N CYS A 84 -14.38 -20.88 -1.05
CA CYS A 84 -14.85 -21.43 -2.32
C CYS A 84 -14.16 -22.77 -2.52
N GLY A 85 -14.62 -23.76 -1.76
CA GLY A 85 -14.36 -25.19 -1.96
C GLY A 85 -15.68 -25.91 -2.19
#